data_AF-A0A521QIX8-F1
#
_entry.id   AF-A0A521QIX8-F1
#
_cell.length_a   1.000
_cell.length_b   1.000
_cell.length_c   1.000
_cell.angle_alpha   90.00
_cell.angle_beta   90.00
_cell.angle_gamma   90.00
#
_symmetry.space_group_name_H-M   'P 1'
#
loop_
_entity.id
_entity.type
_entity.pdbx_description
1 polymer ?
#
loop_
_entity_poly.entity_id
_entity_poly.type
_entity_poly.pdbx_seq_one_letter_code
_entity_poly.pdbx_strand_id
1 'polypeptide(L)'
;MANTDTTTSITQADAFVVVSWWQDESSNARKGHYSYEHCASPNEVSDLYGEYDSGEYGRAHAVGMFPARNGMPSGERLTAITLARLVRETLAA
;
A
#
# COMPACT_ATOMS: atom_id res chain seq x y z
N MET A 1 -4.47 -5.06 22.21
CA MET A 1 -5.50 -5.93 21.59
C MET A 1 -5.73 -5.42 20.18
N ALA A 2 -4.94 -5.89 19.23
CA ALA A 2 -5.10 -5.63 17.80
C ALA A 2 -4.45 -6.85 17.13
N ASN A 3 -5.26 -7.77 16.58
CA ASN A 3 -4.77 -8.93 15.83
C ASN A 3 -5.89 -9.63 15.05
N THR A 4 -7.15 -9.45 15.44
CA THR A 4 -8.29 -10.09 14.76
C THR A 4 -8.79 -9.29 13.56
N ASP A 5 -8.77 -7.95 13.62
CA ASP A 5 -9.34 -7.08 12.57
C ASP A 5 -8.47 -7.02 11.31
N THR A 6 -7.15 -6.88 11.48
CA THR A 6 -6.17 -6.83 10.40
C THR A 6 -6.16 -8.13 9.58
N THR A 7 -6.15 -9.29 10.26
CA THR A 7 -6.15 -10.61 9.62
C THR A 7 -7.45 -10.87 8.86
N THR A 8 -8.58 -10.39 9.38
CA THR A 8 -9.90 -10.54 8.73
C THR A 8 -10.02 -9.64 7.50
N SER A 9 -9.49 -8.41 7.57
CA SER A 9 -9.51 -7.47 6.44
C SER A 9 -8.66 -7.97 5.27
N ILE A 10 -7.53 -8.62 5.57
CA ILE A 10 -6.62 -9.16 4.55
C ILE A 10 -7.20 -10.40 3.87
N THR A 11 -7.81 -11.32 4.63
CA THR A 11 -8.39 -12.55 4.07
C THR A 11 -9.63 -12.30 3.21
N GLN A 12 -10.26 -11.13 3.34
CA GLN A 12 -11.40 -10.71 2.53
C GLN A 12 -11.03 -9.77 1.38
N ALA A 13 -9.78 -9.34 1.29
CA ALA A 13 -9.30 -8.46 0.24
C ALA A 13 -9.21 -9.21 -1.09
N ASP A 14 -9.66 -8.56 -2.17
CA ASP A 14 -9.51 -9.05 -3.54
C ASP A 14 -8.36 -8.36 -4.29
N ALA A 15 -7.84 -7.27 -3.72
CA ALA A 15 -6.75 -6.47 -4.25
C ALA A 15 -6.06 -5.73 -3.11
N PHE A 16 -5.13 -4.85 -3.47
CA PHE A 16 -4.44 -3.96 -2.56
C PHE A 16 -4.36 -2.56 -3.15
N VAL A 17 -4.13 -1.56 -2.30
CA VAL A 17 -3.92 -0.17 -2.70
C VAL A 17 -2.64 0.36 -2.07
N VAL A 18 -1.78 0.95 -2.90
CA VAL A 18 -0.68 1.82 -2.45
C VAL A 18 -1.19 3.25 -2.48
N VAL A 19 -1.07 3.93 -1.34
CA VAL A 19 -1.36 5.36 -1.23
C VAL A 19 -0.04 6.11 -1.26
N SER A 20 0.07 7.06 -2.19
CA SER A 20 1.22 7.96 -2.29
C SER A 20 0.75 9.42 -2.22
N TRP A 21 1.60 10.29 -1.65
CA TRP A 21 1.39 11.73 -1.63
C TRP A 21 2.27 12.36 -2.69
N TRP A 22 1.65 13.05 -3.65
CA TRP A 22 2.32 13.74 -4.73
C TRP A 22 2.33 15.24 -4.46
N GLN A 23 3.51 15.83 -4.44
CA GLN A 23 3.67 17.28 -4.36
C GLN A 23 3.38 17.93 -5.73
N ASP A 24 2.51 18.93 -5.76
CA ASP A 24 2.16 19.65 -7.00
C ASP A 24 3.35 20.51 -7.49
N GLU A 25 4.07 21.12 -6.54
CA GLU A 25 5.20 22.02 -6.78
C GLU A 25 6.41 21.55 -5.97
N SER A 26 7.58 21.46 -6.62
CA SER A 26 8.82 20.96 -5.99
C SER A 26 9.32 21.81 -4.81
N SER A 27 8.81 23.03 -4.64
CA SER A 27 9.20 23.95 -3.56
C SER A 27 8.19 24.03 -2.41
N ASN A 28 7.05 23.34 -2.50
CA ASN A 28 5.98 23.44 -1.51
C ASN A 28 5.39 22.07 -1.15
N ALA A 29 6.02 21.41 -0.18
CA ALA A 29 5.61 20.10 0.31
C ALA A 29 4.19 20.03 0.92
N ARG A 30 3.52 21.17 1.14
CA ARG A 30 2.14 21.23 1.66
C ARG A 30 1.07 21.22 0.59
N LYS A 31 1.42 21.48 -0.68
CA LYS A 31 0.49 21.42 -1.82
C LYS A 31 0.72 20.14 -2.60
N GLY A 32 -0.33 19.35 -2.72
CA GLY A 32 -0.26 18.05 -3.33
C GLY A 32 -1.58 17.33 -3.26
N HIS A 33 -1.56 16.10 -3.76
CA HIS A 33 -2.71 15.23 -3.81
C HIS A 33 -2.33 13.79 -3.45
N TYR A 34 -3.30 13.03 -2.96
CA TYR A 34 -3.13 11.60 -2.76
C TYR A 34 -3.43 10.87 -4.07
N SER A 35 -2.53 9.95 -4.44
CA SER A 35 -2.78 8.95 -5.47
C SER A 35 -3.06 7.61 -4.82
N TYR A 36 -3.96 6.83 -5.44
CA TYR A 36 -4.40 5.53 -4.98
C TYR A 36 -4.18 4.54 -6.12
N GLU A 37 -3.14 3.72 -6.00
CA GLU A 37 -2.79 2.76 -7.03
C GLU A 37 -3.21 1.36 -6.64
N HIS A 38 -4.03 0.74 -7.50
CA HIS A 38 -4.53 -0.60 -7.30
C HIS A 38 -3.53 -1.63 -7.76
N CYS A 39 -3.21 -2.56 -6.89
CA CYS A 39 -2.32 -3.69 -7.14
C CYS A 39 -3.11 -4.99 -6.98
N ALA A 40 -2.92 -5.93 -7.90
CA ALA A 40 -3.62 -7.21 -7.88
C ALA A 40 -2.93 -8.21 -6.93
N SER A 41 -1.65 -8.00 -6.61
CA SER A 41 -0.88 -8.93 -5.78
C SER A 41 -0.06 -8.24 -4.67
N PRO A 42 0.28 -8.96 -3.57
CA PRO A 42 1.16 -8.44 -2.54
C PRO A 42 2.57 -8.06 -3.04
N ASN A 43 3.06 -8.71 -4.11
CA ASN A 43 4.36 -8.41 -4.71
C ASN A 43 4.35 -7.04 -5.38
N GLU A 44 3.35 -6.78 -6.24
CA GLU A 44 3.18 -5.48 -6.91
C GLU A 44 3.07 -4.33 -5.90
N VAL A 45 2.35 -4.55 -4.80
CA VAL A 45 2.28 -3.57 -3.69
C VAL A 45 3.65 -3.28 -3.10
N SER A 46 4.43 -4.33 -2.85
CA SER A 46 5.75 -4.22 -2.24
C SER A 46 6.69 -3.43 -3.13
N ASP A 47 6.69 -3.75 -4.42
CA ASP A 47 7.54 -3.13 -5.43
C ASP A 47 7.16 -1.65 -5.57
N LEU A 48 5.88 -1.36 -5.83
CA LEU A 48 5.40 0.01 -6.02
C LEU A 48 5.58 0.88 -4.78
N TYR A 49 5.32 0.34 -3.58
CA TYR A 49 5.61 1.06 -2.34
C TYR A 49 7.11 1.36 -2.21
N GLY A 50 7.97 0.41 -2.59
CA GLY A 50 9.42 0.59 -2.61
C GLY A 50 9.89 1.68 -3.58
N GLU A 51 9.31 1.75 -4.78
CA GLU A 51 9.60 2.82 -5.74
C GLU A 51 9.26 4.20 -5.15
N TYR A 52 8.11 4.33 -4.50
CA TYR A 52 7.70 5.56 -3.81
C TYR A 52 8.54 5.91 -2.58
N ASP A 53 8.99 4.92 -1.81
CA ASP A 53 9.80 5.12 -0.60
C ASP A 53 11.26 5.43 -0.93
N SER A 54 11.79 4.84 -2.00
CA SER A 54 13.15 5.09 -2.50
C SER A 54 13.34 6.51 -3.06
N GLY A 55 12.23 7.22 -3.31
CA GLY A 55 12.23 8.55 -3.91
C GLY A 55 12.54 8.55 -5.40
N GLU A 56 12.38 7.42 -6.09
CA GLU A 56 12.50 7.32 -7.56
C GLU A 56 11.61 8.36 -8.25
N TYR A 57 10.40 8.52 -7.71
CA TYR A 57 9.50 9.61 -8.04
C TYR A 57 9.81 10.80 -7.11
N GLY A 58 10.80 11.63 -7.45
CA GLY A 58 11.31 12.72 -6.57
C GLY A 58 10.32 13.78 -6.05
N ARG A 59 9.02 13.66 -6.33
CA ARG A 59 7.92 14.47 -5.77
C ARG A 59 6.85 13.65 -5.05
N ALA A 60 6.95 12.32 -5.09
CA ALA A 60 6.00 11.41 -4.49
C ALA A 60 6.61 10.76 -3.24
N HIS A 61 5.76 10.53 -2.25
CA HIS A 61 6.14 9.85 -1.02
C HIS A 61 5.16 8.74 -0.71
N ALA A 62 5.68 7.58 -0.33
CA ALA A 62 4.86 6.47 0.12
C ALA A 62 4.13 6.82 1.41
N VAL A 63 2.80 6.80 1.40
CA VAL A 63 1.97 7.06 2.58
C VAL A 63 1.62 5.77 3.29
N GLY A 64 1.28 4.72 2.54
CA GLY A 64 0.90 3.43 3.11
C GLY A 64 0.40 2.43 2.09
N MET A 65 0.21 1.20 2.55
CA MET A 65 -0.38 0.09 1.79
C MET A 65 -1.62 -0.38 2.52
N PHE A 66 -2.68 -0.74 1.80
CA PHE A 66 -3.95 -1.16 2.39
C PHE A 66 -4.49 -2.38 1.65
N PRO A 67 -5.18 -3.31 2.34
CA PRO A 67 -6.03 -4.27 1.65
C PRO A 67 -7.13 -3.50 0.92
N ALA A 68 -7.59 -4.03 -0.21
CA ALA A 68 -8.71 -3.46 -0.94
C ALA A 68 -9.74 -4.53 -1.29
N ARG A 69 -11.00 -4.10 -1.33
CA ARG A 69 -12.13 -4.93 -1.70
C ARG A 69 -13.07 -4.14 -2.60
N ASN A 70 -13.46 -4.71 -3.73
CA ASN A 70 -14.29 -4.04 -4.75
C ASN A 70 -13.71 -2.68 -5.19
N GLY A 71 -12.38 -2.57 -5.29
CA GLY A 71 -11.72 -1.32 -5.68
C GLY A 71 -11.69 -0.24 -4.61
N MET A 72 -12.00 -0.55 -3.35
CA MET A 72 -11.91 0.42 -2.24
C MET A 72 -10.95 -0.08 -1.15
N PRO A 73 -10.08 0.78 -0.59
CA PRO A 73 -9.27 0.43 0.57
C PRO A 73 -10.17 -0.01 1.74
N SER A 74 -9.80 -1.11 2.38
CA SER A 74 -10.53 -1.71 3.50
C SER A 74 -9.58 -2.09 4.62
N GLY A 75 -9.96 -1.81 5.87
CA GLY A 75 -9.20 -2.23 7.04
C GLY A 75 -8.00 -1.34 7.34
N GLU A 76 -7.04 -1.90 8.09
CA GLU A 76 -5.88 -1.17 8.59
C GLU A 76 -4.72 -1.12 7.59
N ARG A 77 -3.84 -0.13 7.78
CA ARG A 77 -2.58 -0.02 7.02
C ARG A 77 -1.73 -1.27 7.21
N LEU A 78 -1.29 -1.85 6.10
CA LEU A 78 -0.35 -2.96 6.08
C LEU A 78 1.05 -2.48 6.45
N THR A 79 1.70 -3.25 7.32
CA THR A 79 3.13 -3.07 7.62
C THR A 79 3.97 -3.91 6.66
N ALA A 80 5.24 -3.54 6.47
CA ALA A 80 6.17 -4.33 5.68
C ALA A 80 6.28 -5.79 6.15
N ILE A 81 6.17 -6.02 7.48
CA ILE A 81 6.18 -7.38 8.06
C ILE A 81 4.94 -8.17 7.62
N THR A 82 3.76 -7.54 7.67
CA THR A 82 2.50 -8.16 7.24
C THR A 82 2.54 -8.51 5.75
N LEU A 83 3.06 -7.59 4.93
CA LEU A 83 3.18 -7.80 3.49
C LEU A 83 4.17 -8.93 3.16
N ALA A 84 5.34 -8.94 3.80
CA ALA A 84 6.34 -10.00 3.62
C ALA A 84 5.81 -11.38 4.01
N ARG A 85 4.96 -11.45 5.03
CA ARG A 85 4.28 -12.69 5.40
C ARG A 85 3.31 -13.14 4.30
N LEU A 86 2.49 -12.23 3.76
CA LEU A 86 1.56 -12.54 2.68
C LEU A 86 2.26 -13.00 1.41
N VAL A 87 3.36 -12.36 1.02
CA VAL A 87 4.19 -12.78 -0.12
C VAL A 87 4.67 -14.22 0.06
N ARG A 88 5.17 -14.58 1.24
CA ARG A 88 5.61 -15.96 1.53
C ARG A 88 4.47 -16.97 1.46
N GLU A 89 3.30 -16.61 1.96
CA GLU A 89 2.11 -17.48 1.93
C GLU A 89 1.57 -17.65 0.49
N THR A 90 1.68 -16.60 -0.35
CA THR A 90 1.22 -16.64 -1.75
C THR A 90 2.17 -17.42 -2.66
N LEU A 91 3.48 -17.37 -2.41
CA LEU A 91 4.48 -18.15 -3.15
C LEU A 91 4.46 -19.65 -2.81
N ALA A 92 3.86 -20.02 -1.68
CA ALA A 92 3.75 -21.40 -1.23
C ALA A 92 2.44 -22.10 -1.68
N ALA A 93 1.52 -21.36 -2.31
CA ALA A 93 0.24 -21.84 -2.84
C ALA A 93 0.34 -22.13 -4.34
#